data_AF-A0A7S2B4Y6-F1
#
_entry.id   AF-A0A7S2B4Y6-F1
#
_cell.length_a   1.000
_cell.length_b   1.000
_cell.length_c   1.000
_cell.angle_alpha   90.00
_cell.angle_beta   90.00
_cell.angle_gamma   90.00
#
_symmetry.space_group_name_H-M   'P 1'
#
loop_
_entity.id
_entity.type
_entity.pdbx_description
1 polymer ?
#
loop_
_entity_poly.entity_id
_entity_poly.type
_entity_poly.pdbx_seq_one_letter_code
_entity_poly.pdbx_strand_id
1 'polypeptide(L)'
;IYNLMDVASLSNSSSPSSAQELSWNNVIAAQVKLAGVDAPNTIVVSIPAYPGAVNELLSSRADDHTSVQAYLSAHVAMKATPLLGKAFSEVEMEYRKAIYGIDSERPRWERCVGVAES
;
A
#
# COMPACT_ATOMS: atom_id res chain seq x y z
N ILE A 1 20.09 -3.53 10.76
CA ILE A 1 19.71 -3.34 12.17
C ILE A 1 18.20 -3.18 12.18
N TYR A 2 17.46 -4.23 12.56
CA TYR A 2 16.01 -4.20 12.60
C TYR A 2 15.58 -3.66 13.97
N ASN A 3 14.73 -2.63 14.00
CA ASN A 3 14.15 -2.13 15.25
C ASN A 3 12.82 -2.85 15.50
N LEU A 4 12.73 -3.48 16.66
CA LEU A 4 11.49 -4.04 17.18
C LEU A 4 10.66 -2.89 17.75
N MET A 5 9.49 -2.65 17.17
CA MET A 5 8.54 -1.68 17.70
C MET A 5 7.39 -2.43 18.39
N ASP A 6 7.12 -2.07 19.63
CA ASP A 6 5.97 -2.53 20.38
C ASP A 6 4.71 -1.87 19.79
N VAL A 7 3.73 -2.69 19.40
CA VAL A 7 2.47 -2.22 18.79
C VAL A 7 1.69 -1.33 19.76
N ALA A 8 1.83 -1.53 21.07
CA ALA A 8 1.18 -0.71 22.09
C ALA A 8 1.76 0.72 22.15
N SER A 9 3.06 0.89 21.86
CA SER A 9 3.74 2.20 21.90
C SER A 9 3.32 3.15 20.78
N LEU A 10 2.64 2.65 19.76
CA LEU A 10 2.12 3.42 18.64
C LEU A 10 0.66 3.88 18.86
N SER A 11 0.02 3.46 19.94
CA SER A 11 -1.38 3.82 20.24
C SER A 11 -1.48 5.28 20.72
N ASN A 12 -1.88 6.19 19.84
CA ASN A 12 -2.33 7.50 20.26
C ASN A 12 -3.68 7.32 20.98
N SER A 13 -3.67 7.40 22.31
CA SER A 13 -4.89 7.43 23.14
C SER A 13 -5.63 8.74 22.93
N SER A 14 -6.55 8.78 21.97
CA SER A 14 -7.54 9.86 21.85
C SER A 14 -8.84 9.29 21.30
N SER A 15 -9.99 9.87 21.63
CA SER A 15 -11.33 9.42 21.23
C SER A 15 -11.58 9.48 19.70
N PRO A 16 -12.44 8.60 19.14
CA PRO A 16 -12.64 8.43 17.70
C PRO A 16 -13.34 9.63 17.05
N SER A 17 -12.53 10.52 16.47
CA SER A 17 -12.92 11.30 15.28
C SER A 17 -12.59 10.48 14.02
N SER A 18 -13.31 10.65 12.91
CA SER A 18 -13.15 9.93 11.62
C SER A 18 -11.70 9.81 11.12
N ALA A 19 -10.81 10.76 11.45
CA ALA A 19 -9.37 10.69 11.18
C ALA A 19 -8.65 9.50 11.85
N GLN A 20 -9.18 8.99 12.97
CA GLN A 20 -8.61 7.87 13.70
C GLN A 20 -8.92 6.51 13.09
N GLU A 21 -9.89 6.41 12.18
CA GLU A 21 -10.17 5.15 11.48
C GLU A 21 -9.01 4.75 10.58
N LEU A 22 -8.35 5.73 9.94
CA LEU A 22 -7.22 5.55 9.03
C LEU A 22 -5.89 5.86 9.74
N SER A 23 -5.55 5.04 10.75
CA SER A 23 -4.20 5.03 11.33
C SER A 23 -3.42 3.80 10.86
N TRP A 24 -2.09 3.90 10.81
CA TRP A 24 -1.20 2.80 10.48
C TRP A 24 -1.48 1.54 11.34
N ASN A 25 -1.80 1.73 12.61
CA ASN A 25 -2.10 0.63 13.54
C ASN A 25 -3.39 -0.09 13.16
N ASN A 26 -4.44 0.65 12.82
CA ASN A 26 -5.72 0.08 12.40
C ASN A 26 -5.57 -0.67 11.08
N VAL A 27 -4.76 -0.15 10.15
CA VAL A 27 -4.46 -0.82 8.89
C VAL A 27 -3.75 -2.16 9.13
N ILE A 28 -2.74 -2.20 10.01
CA ILE A 28 -2.06 -3.45 10.34
C ILE A 28 -3.01 -4.43 11.04
N ALA A 29 -3.78 -3.98 12.02
CA ALA A 29 -4.74 -4.83 12.73
C ALA A 29 -5.77 -5.44 11.76
N ALA A 30 -6.29 -4.65 10.83
CA ALA A 30 -7.19 -5.12 9.78
C ALA A 30 -6.50 -6.13 8.85
N GLN A 31 -5.26 -5.86 8.44
CA GLN A 31 -4.49 -6.75 7.57
C GLN A 31 -4.19 -8.10 8.23
N VAL A 32 -3.80 -8.10 9.50
CA VAL A 32 -3.50 -9.32 10.25
C VAL A 32 -4.76 -10.18 10.42
N LYS A 33 -5.90 -9.54 10.73
CA LYS A 33 -7.20 -10.21 10.77
C LYS A 33 -7.60 -10.81 9.41
N LEU A 34 -7.39 -10.08 8.32
CA LEU A 34 -7.65 -10.56 6.95
C LEU A 34 -6.75 -11.75 6.59
N ALA A 35 -5.52 -11.77 7.08
CA ALA A 35 -4.59 -12.89 6.90
C ALA A 35 -4.96 -14.12 7.74
N GLY A 36 -5.95 -14.01 8.64
CA GLY A 36 -6.35 -15.11 9.53
C GLY A 36 -5.31 -15.43 10.61
N VAL A 37 -4.46 -14.46 10.95
CA VAL A 37 -3.42 -14.61 11.98
C VAL A 37 -3.84 -13.80 13.21
N ASP A 38 -3.48 -14.30 14.40
CA ASP A 38 -3.65 -13.52 15.62
C ASP A 38 -2.78 -12.27 15.59
N ALA A 39 -3.30 -11.17 16.17
CA ALA A 39 -2.58 -9.91 16.24
C ALA A 39 -1.22 -10.09 16.96
N PRO A 40 -0.07 -9.88 16.28
CA PRO A 40 1.22 -10.06 16.92
C PRO A 40 1.47 -8.94 17.93
N ASN A 41 2.09 -9.29 19.07
CA ASN A 41 2.47 -8.31 20.10
C ASN A 41 3.63 -7.39 19.64
N THR A 42 4.36 -7.78 18.59
CA THR A 42 5.52 -7.04 18.09
C THR A 42 5.63 -7.18 16.59
N ILE A 43 5.95 -6.09 15.91
CA ILE A 43 6.21 -6.07 14.47
C ILE A 43 7.60 -5.51 14.19
N VAL A 44 8.24 -6.02 13.14
CA VAL A 44 9.51 -5.49 12.66
C VAL A 44 9.21 -4.42 11.61
N VAL A 45 9.70 -3.20 11.84
CA VAL A 45 9.54 -2.09 10.89
C VAL A 45 10.89 -1.79 10.24
N SER A 46 10.99 -2.00 8.93
CA SER A 46 12.23 -1.77 8.17
C SER A 46 12.62 -0.29 8.12
N ILE A 47 11.65 0.62 8.15
CA ILE A 47 11.85 2.08 8.13
C ILE A 47 11.12 2.69 9.34
N PRO A 48 11.79 2.89 10.48
CA PRO A 48 11.14 3.30 11.73
C PRO A 48 10.36 4.62 11.66
N ALA A 49 10.78 5.56 10.82
CA ALA A 49 10.12 6.86 10.68
C ALA A 49 8.82 6.81 9.85
N TYR A 50 8.62 5.74 9.08
CA TYR A 50 7.53 5.65 8.10
C TYR A 50 6.13 5.66 8.74
N PRO A 51 5.83 4.87 9.80
CA PRO A 51 4.51 4.86 10.44
C PRO A 51 4.06 6.24 10.95
N GLY A 52 4.98 6.99 11.56
CA GLY A 52 4.70 8.34 12.08
C GLY A 52 4.35 9.31 10.96
N ALA A 53 5.16 9.34 9.89
CA ALA A 53 4.92 10.20 8.73
C ALA A 53 3.61 9.86 8.01
N VAL A 54 3.26 8.58 7.89
CA VAL A 54 1.99 8.16 7.29
C VAL A 54 0.81 8.63 8.15
N ASN A 55 0.88 8.45 9.47
CA ASN A 55 -0.17 8.92 10.38
C ASN A 55 -0.34 10.45 10.30
N GLU A 56 0.76 11.20 10.24
CA GLU A 56 0.73 12.65 10.09
C GLU A 56 0.07 13.06 8.76
N LEU A 57 0.45 12.41 7.66
CA LEU A 57 -0.09 12.71 6.33
C LEU A 57 -1.58 12.38 6.24
N LEU A 58 -2.01 11.23 6.79
CA LEU A 58 -3.43 10.86 6.85
C LEU A 58 -4.23 11.81 7.75
N SER A 59 -3.67 12.20 8.90
CA SER A 59 -4.31 13.16 9.81
C SER A 59 -4.44 14.54 9.17
N SER A 60 -3.43 14.99 8.41
CA SER A 60 -3.48 16.26 7.67
C SER A 60 -4.54 16.31 6.57
N ARG A 61 -5.05 15.14 6.16
CA ARG A 61 -6.08 14.95 5.14
C ARG A 61 -7.36 14.34 5.70
N ALA A 62 -7.57 14.46 7.02
CA ALA A 62 -8.74 13.90 7.70
C ALA A 62 -10.07 14.27 7.03
N ASP A 63 -10.18 15.49 6.51
CA ASP A 63 -11.41 15.99 5.87
C ASP A 63 -11.51 15.67 4.37
N ASP A 64 -10.46 15.10 3.77
CA ASP A 64 -10.33 14.83 2.34
C ASP A 64 -10.26 13.32 2.06
N HIS A 65 -11.30 12.61 2.52
CA HIS A 65 -11.43 11.17 2.31
C HIS A 65 -11.45 10.78 0.83
N THR A 66 -12.05 11.61 -0.03
CA THR A 66 -12.16 11.35 -1.47
C THR A 66 -10.79 11.27 -2.15
N SER A 67 -9.86 12.18 -1.83
CA SER A 67 -8.53 12.14 -2.45
C SER A 67 -7.69 10.97 -1.94
N VAL A 68 -7.80 10.65 -0.65
CA VAL A 68 -7.12 9.47 -0.07
C VAL A 68 -7.64 8.19 -0.73
N GLN A 69 -8.96 8.05 -0.88
CA GLN A 69 -9.56 6.92 -1.56
C GLN A 69 -9.12 6.86 -3.03
N ALA A 70 -9.17 7.98 -3.77
CA ALA A 70 -8.73 8.04 -5.15
C ALA A 70 -7.25 7.63 -5.31
N TYR A 71 -6.38 8.09 -4.41
CA TYR A 71 -4.98 7.71 -4.39
C TYR A 71 -4.78 6.20 -4.20
N LEU A 72 -5.46 5.61 -3.21
CA LEU A 72 -5.37 4.18 -2.93
C LEU A 72 -5.96 3.34 -4.07
N SER A 73 -7.12 3.74 -4.60
CA SER A 73 -7.76 3.08 -5.74
C SER A 73 -6.88 3.12 -6.99
N ALA A 74 -6.22 4.26 -7.25
CA ALA A 74 -5.28 4.37 -8.37
C ALA A 74 -4.11 3.39 -8.22
N HIS A 75 -3.55 3.24 -7.01
CA HIS A 75 -2.46 2.28 -6.76
C HIS A 75 -2.90 0.83 -6.98
N VAL A 76 -4.09 0.47 -6.53
CA VAL A 76 -4.65 -0.88 -6.77
C VAL A 76 -4.88 -1.10 -8.26
N ALA A 77 -5.50 -0.13 -8.94
CA ALA A 77 -5.74 -0.20 -10.38
C ALA A 77 -4.43 -0.37 -11.15
N MET A 78 -3.41 0.45 -10.85
CA MET A 78 -2.08 0.36 -11.47
C MET A 78 -1.45 -1.03 -11.27
N LYS A 79 -1.50 -1.60 -10.07
CA LYS A 79 -0.97 -2.96 -9.84
C LYS A 79 -1.75 -4.04 -10.59
N ALA A 80 -3.04 -3.83 -10.84
CA ALA A 80 -3.89 -4.76 -11.56
C ALA A 80 -3.79 -4.61 -13.10
N THR A 81 -3.38 -3.44 -13.62
CA THR A 81 -3.29 -3.17 -15.07
C THR A 81 -2.65 -4.29 -15.92
N PRO A 82 -1.53 -4.95 -15.54
CA PRO A 82 -0.92 -5.99 -16.37
C PRO A 82 -1.75 -7.28 -16.44
N LEU A 83 -2.69 -7.47 -15.51
CA LEU A 83 -3.57 -8.64 -15.42
C LEU A 83 -4.91 -8.42 -16.13
N LEU A 84 -5.17 -7.20 -16.60
CA LEU A 84 -6.41 -6.82 -17.26
C LEU A 84 -6.32 -6.96 -18.78
N GLY A 85 -7.38 -6.56 -19.48
CA GLY A 85 -7.43 -6.58 -20.94
C GLY A 85 -6.40 -5.64 -21.59
N LYS A 86 -6.15 -5.86 -22.88
CA LYS A 86 -5.11 -5.18 -23.68
C LYS A 86 -5.03 -3.66 -23.50
N ALA A 87 -6.17 -2.97 -23.46
CA ALA A 87 -6.21 -1.51 -23.30
C ALA A 87 -5.53 -1.04 -22.00
N PHE A 88 -5.64 -1.81 -20.91
CA PHE A 88 -5.02 -1.48 -19.63
C PHE A 88 -3.52 -1.72 -19.64
N SER A 89 -3.07 -2.82 -20.26
CA SER A 89 -1.64 -3.10 -20.42
C SER A 89 -0.95 -2.07 -21.33
N GLU A 90 -1.65 -1.51 -22.32
CA GLU A 90 -1.12 -0.44 -23.18
C GLU A 90 -0.91 0.87 -22.39
N VAL A 91 -1.87 1.27 -21.56
CA VAL A 91 -1.73 2.44 -20.68
C VAL A 91 -0.57 2.26 -19.69
N GLU A 92 -0.44 1.07 -19.09
CA GLU A 92 0.69 0.76 -18.23
C GLU A 92 2.02 0.84 -18.98
N MET A 93 2.06 0.36 -20.22
CA MET A 93 3.25 0.42 -21.08
C MET A 93 3.65 1.86 -21.38
N GLU A 94 2.71 2.75 -21.67
CA GLU A 94 2.97 4.18 -21.86
C GLU A 94 3.55 4.83 -20.59
N TYR A 95 2.97 4.52 -19.43
CA TYR A 95 3.49 4.98 -18.14
C TYR A 95 4.92 4.47 -17.89
N ARG A 96 5.17 3.18 -18.13
CA ARG A 96 6.51 2.59 -17.95
C ARG A 96 7.53 3.13 -18.94
N LYS A 97 7.11 3.47 -20.16
CA LYS A 97 7.95 4.16 -21.14
C LYS A 97 8.36 5.54 -20.64
N ALA A 98 7.42 6.30 -20.07
CA ALA A 98 7.69 7.64 -19.57
C ALA A 98 8.61 7.64 -18.33
N ILE A 99 8.41 6.72 -17.38
CA ILE A 99 9.15 6.71 -16.11
C ILE A 99 10.48 5.95 -16.20
N TYR A 100 10.51 4.83 -16.92
CA TYR A 100 11.65 3.91 -16.95
C TYR A 100 12.35 3.84 -18.31
N GLY A 101 11.85 4.55 -19.33
CA GLY A 101 12.43 4.51 -20.68
C GLY A 101 12.27 3.17 -21.39
N ILE A 102 11.27 2.36 -21.01
CA ILE A 102 11.05 1.03 -21.58
C ILE A 102 10.26 1.16 -22.89
N ASP A 103 10.86 0.78 -24.01
CA ASP A 103 10.26 0.97 -25.34
C ASP A 103 9.33 -0.14 -25.80
N SER A 104 9.47 -1.36 -25.26
CA SER A 104 8.60 -2.50 -25.60
C SER A 104 8.24 -3.35 -24.38
N GLU A 105 7.04 -3.91 -24.39
CA GLU A 105 6.62 -4.88 -23.39
C GLU A 105 7.41 -6.18 -23.54
N ARG A 106 7.67 -6.87 -22.41
CA ARG A 106 8.27 -8.21 -22.46
C ARG A 106 7.36 -9.19 -23.23
N PRO A 107 7.95 -10.15 -23.95
CA PRO A 107 7.20 -11.26 -24.54
C PRO A 107 6.21 -11.87 -23.54
N ARG A 108 5.03 -12.26 -24.04
CA ARG A 108 3.93 -12.73 -23.18
C ARG A 108 4.33 -13.90 -22.28
N TRP A 109 5.16 -14.82 -22.77
CA TRP A 109 5.64 -15.97 -22.00
C TRP A 109 6.50 -15.53 -20.80
N GLU A 110 7.38 -14.53 -20.95
CA GLU A 110 8.20 -14.00 -19.85
C GLU A 110 7.32 -13.35 -18.78
N ARG A 111 6.25 -12.66 -19.19
CA ARG A 111 5.28 -12.06 -18.24
C ARG A 111 4.53 -13.14 -17.47
N CYS A 112 4.07 -14.19 -18.15
CA CYS A 112 3.39 -15.31 -17.50
C CYS A 112 4.31 -16.04 -16.52
N VAL A 113 5.58 -16.24 -16.88
CA VAL A 113 6.58 -16.81 -15.96
C VAL A 113 6.77 -15.91 -14.74
N GLY A 114 6.93 -14.60 -14.94
CA GLY A 114 7.09 -13.65 -13.83
C GLY A 114 5.90 -13.61 -12.87
N VAL A 115 4.66 -13.79 -13.36
CA VAL A 115 3.47 -13.90 -12.49
C VAL A 115 3.41 -15.25 -11.75
N ALA A 116 3.95 -16.32 -12.34
CA ALA A 116 4.00 -17.63 -11.68
C ALA A 116 5.10 -17.71 -10.60
N GLU A 117 6.15 -16.89 -10.70
CA GLU A 117 7.25 -16.81 -9.75
C GLU A 117 6.99 -15.85 -8.58
N SER A 118 5.99 -14.96 -8.70
CA SER A 118 5.62 -13.94 -7.69
C SER A 118 4.67 -14.46 -6.62
#